data_AF-A0AA51DDD7-F1
#
_entry.id   AF-A0AA51DDD7-F1
#
_cell.length_a   1.000
_cell.length_b   1.000
_cell.length_c   1.000
_cell.angle_alpha   90.00
_cell.angle_beta   90.00
_cell.angle_gamma   90.00
#
_symmetry.space_group_name_H-M   'P 1'
#
loop_
_entity.id
_entity.type
_entity.pdbx_description
1 polymer ?
#
loop_
_entity_poly.entity_id
_entity_poly.type
_entity_poly.pdbx_seq_one_letter_code
_entity_poly.pdbx_strand_id
1 'polypeptide(L)'
;MRILGEVVQMLKAVRKRKGIRQKDLALRLGISQAHLSKIENYSVYNIKVSSDIIEKIAEELNICPIAVFLYFINVHIFCRFNLKKTE
;
A
#
# COMPACT_ATOMS: atom_id res chain seq x y z
N MET A 1 -17.31 -2.02 15.38
CA MET A 1 -17.19 -1.65 13.96
C MET A 1 -15.85 -2.18 13.43
N ARG A 2 -15.87 -3.21 12.58
CA ARG A 2 -14.66 -3.88 12.04
C ARG A 2 -14.04 -3.00 10.95
N ILE A 3 -13.05 -2.18 11.29
CA ILE A 3 -12.28 -1.38 10.32
C ILE A 3 -11.08 -2.18 9.75
N LEU A 4 -10.77 -3.35 10.31
CA LEU A 4 -9.57 -4.13 9.95
C LEU A 4 -9.65 -4.88 8.62
N GLY A 5 -10.84 -5.14 8.08
CA GLY A 5 -10.99 -5.93 6.84
C GLY A 5 -10.70 -5.17 5.55
N GLU A 6 -10.94 -3.86 5.52
CA GLU A 6 -10.87 -3.06 4.29
C GLU A 6 -9.48 -2.51 4.00
N VAL A 7 -8.67 -2.24 5.04
CA VAL A 7 -7.31 -1.70 4.87
C VAL A 7 -6.34 -2.78 4.37
N VAL A 8 -6.50 -4.02 4.85
CA VAL A 8 -5.57 -5.15 4.58
C VAL A 8 -5.45 -5.48 3.08
N GLN A 9 -6.43 -5.11 2.26
CA GLN A 9 -6.44 -5.39 0.83
C GLN A 9 -6.48 -4.15 -0.06
N MET A 10 -6.16 -2.95 0.46
CA MET A 10 -6.29 -1.70 -0.28
C MET A 10 -5.61 -1.74 -1.66
N LEU A 11 -4.32 -2.10 -1.72
CA LEU A 11 -3.58 -2.20 -2.99
C LEU A 11 -4.19 -3.23 -3.96
N LYS A 12 -4.52 -4.41 -3.45
CA LYS A 12 -5.14 -5.50 -4.23
C LYS A 12 -6.50 -5.10 -4.78
N ALA A 13 -7.30 -4.39 -3.99
CA ALA A 13 -8.63 -3.92 -4.37
C ALA A 13 -8.53 -2.87 -5.48
N VAL A 14 -7.63 -1.88 -5.33
CA VAL A 14 -7.38 -0.86 -6.36
C VAL A 14 -6.92 -1.51 -7.66
N ARG A 15 -5.93 -2.42 -7.60
CA ARG A 15 -5.45 -3.15 -8.78
C ARG A 15 -6.59 -3.90 -9.49
N LYS A 16 -7.42 -4.63 -8.74
CA LYS A 16 -8.56 -5.39 -9.29
C LYS A 16 -9.61 -4.47 -9.94
N ARG A 17 -9.93 -3.33 -9.31
CA ARG A 17 -10.87 -2.34 -9.89
C ARG A 17 -10.37 -1.78 -11.22
N LYS A 18 -9.06 -1.73 -11.41
CA LYS A 18 -8.41 -1.32 -12.68
C LYS A 18 -8.25 -2.45 -13.69
N GLY A 19 -8.69 -3.68 -13.39
CA GLY A 19 -8.57 -4.82 -14.29
C GLY A 19 -7.13 -5.31 -14.50
N ILE A 20 -6.16 -4.87 -13.69
CA ILE A 20 -4.75 -5.22 -13.85
C ILE A 20 -4.49 -6.60 -13.20
N ARG A 21 -3.90 -7.55 -13.93
CA ARG A 21 -3.49 -8.84 -13.32
C ARG A 21 -2.28 -8.62 -12.42
N GLN A 22 -2.15 -9.44 -11.37
CA GLN A 22 -1.04 -9.31 -10.43
C GLN A 22 0.31 -9.44 -11.14
N LYS A 23 0.46 -10.42 -12.04
CA LYS A 23 1.69 -10.60 -12.84
C LYS A 23 2.04 -9.38 -13.69
N ASP A 24 1.04 -8.66 -14.20
CA ASP A 24 1.25 -7.52 -15.09
C ASP A 24 1.73 -6.31 -14.27
N LEU A 25 1.13 -6.07 -13.10
CA LEU A 25 1.63 -5.04 -12.19
C LEU A 25 3.06 -5.36 -11.71
N ALA A 26 3.33 -6.62 -11.35
CA ALA A 26 4.67 -7.02 -10.90
C ALA A 26 5.74 -6.74 -11.96
N LEU A 27 5.42 -7.03 -13.23
CA LEU A 27 6.29 -6.72 -14.37
C LEU A 27 6.58 -5.22 -14.48
N ARG A 28 5.56 -4.36 -14.37
CA ARG A 28 5.72 -2.89 -14.44
C ARG A 28 6.53 -2.33 -13.28
N LEU A 29 6.38 -2.91 -12.09
CA LEU A 29 7.16 -2.56 -10.91
C LEU A 29 8.60 -3.09 -10.96
N GLY A 30 8.93 -3.99 -11.90
CA GLY A 30 10.24 -4.64 -11.99
C GLY A 30 10.51 -5.63 -10.86
N ILE A 31 9.46 -6.29 -10.32
CA ILE A 31 9.56 -7.27 -9.24
C ILE A 31 8.92 -8.60 -9.61
N SER A 32 9.20 -9.66 -8.84
CA SER A 32 8.53 -10.93 -9.04
C SER A 32 7.05 -10.87 -8.61
N GLN A 33 6.19 -11.66 -9.25
CA GLN A 33 4.78 -11.79 -8.85
C GLN A 33 4.64 -12.25 -7.39
N ALA A 34 5.54 -13.13 -6.92
CA ALA A 34 5.57 -13.57 -5.53
C ALA A 34 5.88 -12.41 -4.57
N HIS A 35 6.80 -11.51 -4.95
CA HIS A 35 7.10 -10.31 -4.16
C HIS A 35 5.88 -9.37 -4.11
N LEU A 36 5.22 -9.13 -5.26
CA LEU A 36 3.98 -8.35 -5.29
C LEU A 36 2.87 -8.98 -4.44
N SER A 37 2.77 -10.31 -4.42
CA SER A 37 1.81 -11.01 -3.56
C SER A 37 2.06 -10.72 -2.07
N LYS A 38 3.31 -10.69 -1.63
CA LYS A 38 3.66 -10.30 -0.25
C LYS A 38 3.32 -8.83 0.03
N ILE A 39 3.57 -7.94 -0.93
CA ILE A 39 3.20 -6.53 -0.85
C ILE A 39 1.68 -6.37 -0.67
N GLU A 40 0.87 -7.04 -1.48
CA GLU A 40 -0.60 -6.96 -1.41
C GLU A 40 -1.21 -7.60 -0.15
N ASN A 41 -0.42 -8.41 0.57
CA ASN A 41 -0.81 -9.06 1.82
C ASN A 41 0.15 -8.64 2.94
N TYR A 42 0.55 -7.36 2.96
CA TYR A 42 1.60 -6.86 3.85
C TYR A 42 1.35 -7.19 5.33
N SER A 43 0.10 -7.10 5.80
CA SER A 43 -0.28 -7.42 7.19
C SER A 43 0.07 -8.85 7.62
N VAL A 44 0.26 -9.77 6.67
CA VAL A 44 0.65 -11.17 6.92
C VAL A 44 2.16 -11.35 6.91
N TYR A 45 2.86 -10.65 6.00
CA TYR A 45 4.28 -10.91 5.74
C TYR A 45 5.25 -9.91 6.36
N ASN A 46 4.78 -8.70 6.70
CA ASN A 46 5.56 -7.63 7.32
C ASN A 46 6.94 -7.38 6.65
N ILE A 47 6.96 -7.32 5.32
CA ILE A 47 8.19 -7.19 4.51
C ILE A 47 8.72 -5.75 4.45
N LYS A 48 10.03 -5.56 4.32
CA LYS A 48 10.58 -4.23 4.04
C LYS A 48 10.26 -3.85 2.58
N VAL A 49 9.70 -2.65 2.39
CA VAL A 49 9.39 -2.08 1.07
C VAL A 49 10.13 -0.75 0.94
N SER A 50 10.85 -0.55 -0.16
CA SER A 50 11.58 0.71 -0.42
C SER A 50 10.63 1.82 -0.85
N SER A 51 11.06 3.07 -0.67
CA SER A 51 10.37 4.26 -1.20
C SER A 51 10.13 4.15 -2.71
N ASP A 52 11.10 3.67 -3.47
CA ASP A 52 11.00 3.53 -4.93
C ASP A 52 9.83 2.62 -5.34
N ILE A 53 9.57 1.54 -4.57
CA ILE A 53 8.43 0.65 -4.82
C ILE A 53 7.12 1.33 -4.43
N ILE A 54 7.10 2.12 -3.35
CA ILE A 54 5.93 2.89 -2.92
C ILE A 54 5.54 3.89 -4.02
N GLU A 55 6.51 4.63 -4.56
CA GLU A 55 6.31 5.61 -5.64
C GLU A 55 5.81 4.93 -6.90
N LYS A 56 6.46 3.86 -7.37
CA LYS A 56 6.01 3.12 -8.56
C LYS A 56 4.62 2.52 -8.40
N ILE A 57 4.26 2.02 -7.21
CA ILE A 57 2.89 1.53 -6.95
C ILE A 57 1.90 2.68 -7.04
N ALA A 58 2.24 3.84 -6.47
CA ALA A 58 1.38 5.02 -6.50
C ALA A 58 1.13 5.49 -7.94
N GLU A 59 2.17 5.53 -8.77
CA GLU A 59 2.09 5.86 -10.20
C GLU A 59 1.24 4.85 -10.98
N GLU A 60 1.60 3.56 -10.93
CA GLU A 60 0.93 2.50 -11.69
C GLU A 60 -0.55 2.34 -11.32
N LEU A 61 -0.87 2.52 -10.04
CA LEU A 61 -2.24 2.43 -9.56
C LEU A 61 -2.95 3.79 -9.57
N ASN A 62 -2.29 4.89 -9.95
CA ASN A 62 -2.78 6.26 -9.88
C ASN A 62 -3.49 6.55 -8.55
N ILE A 63 -2.74 6.39 -7.45
CA ILE A 63 -3.19 6.62 -6.07
C ILE A 63 -2.17 7.51 -5.35
N CYS A 64 -2.62 8.19 -4.30
CA CYS A 64 -1.75 9.06 -3.52
C CYS A 64 -0.59 8.26 -2.88
N PRO A 65 0.69 8.65 -3.07
CA PRO A 65 1.83 7.95 -2.48
C PRO A 65 1.79 7.94 -0.94
N ILE A 66 1.21 8.96 -0.31
CA ILE A 66 0.99 8.98 1.14
C ILE A 66 0.03 7.86 1.57
N ALA A 67 -1.02 7.57 0.78
CA ALA A 67 -1.93 6.46 1.08
C ALA A 67 -1.23 5.09 0.96
N VAL A 68 -0.34 4.95 -0.03
CA VAL A 68 0.49 3.74 -0.19
C VAL A 68 1.47 3.61 0.97
N PHE A 69 2.12 4.69 1.38
CA PHE A 69 2.99 4.71 2.54
C PHE A 69 2.23 4.30 3.81
N LEU A 70 1.07 4.92 4.08
CA LEU A 70 0.20 4.62 5.23
C LEU A 70 -0.22 3.14 5.31
N TYR A 71 -0.40 2.47 4.16
CA TYR A 71 -0.67 1.03 4.11
C TYR A 71 0.44 0.17 4.72
N PHE A 72 1.71 0.55 4.50
CA PHE A 72 2.86 -0.19 5.02
C PHE A 72 3.21 0.12 6.47
N ILE A 73 2.64 1.17 7.07
CA ILE A 73 2.94 1.53 8.47
C ILE A 73 2.00 0.86 9.48
N ASN A 74 1.07 0.02 9.00
CA ASN A 74 0.11 -0.78 9.78
C ASN A 74 -0.35 -0.07 11.07
N VAL A 75 -1.09 1.02 10.85
CA VAL A 75 -1.21 2.16 11.77
C VAL A 75 -1.91 1.80 13.09
N HIS A 76 -1.10 1.63 14.15
CA HIS A 76 -1.32 2.31 15.43
C HIS A 76 -0.36 3.50 15.52
N ILE A 77 -0.51 4.51 14.64
CA ILE A 77 0.26 5.76 14.76
C ILE A 77 -0.29 6.51 15.98
N PHE A 78 0.45 6.46 17.08
CA PHE A 78 0.28 7.41 18.16
C PHE A 78 1.04 8.70 17.78
N CYS A 79 0.37 9.60 17.07
CA CYS A 79 0.94 10.92 16.79
C CYS A 79 0.88 11.77 18.06
N ARG A 80 2.01 11.92 18.75
CA ARG A 80 2.12 12.78 19.95
C ARG A 80 1.94 14.26 19.61
N PHE A 81 2.15 14.63 18.35
CA PHE A 81 1.95 15.98 17.83
C PHE A 81 0.52 16.12 17.31
N ASN A 82 -0.44 16.29 18.21
CA ASN A 82 -1.71 16.92 17.85
C ASN A 82 -1.37 18.36 17.46
N LEU A 83 -1.10 18.60 16.18
CA LEU A 83 -1.03 19.94 15.61
C LEU A 83 -2.43 20.54 15.75
N LYS A 84 -2.70 21.17 16.90
CA LYS A 84 -3.73 22.21 16.94
C LYS A 84 -3.29 23.22 15.90
N LYS A 85 -4.17 23.52 14.94
CA LYS A 85 -4.02 24.73 14.12
C LYS A 85 -3.78 25.87 15.10
N THR A 86 -2.60 26.48 15.05
CA THR A 86 -2.43 27.84 15.55
C THR A 86 -3.38 28.70 14.73
N GLU A 87 -4.31 29.34 15.44
CA GLU A 87 -5.24 30.34 14.91
C GLU A 87 -4.50 31.51 14.26
#